data_AF-A0A6C1RZ63-F1
#
_entry.id   AF-A0A6C1RZ63-F1
#
_cell.length_a   1.000
_cell.length_b   1.000
_cell.length_c   1.000
_cell.angle_alpha   90.00
_cell.angle_beta   90.00
_cell.angle_gamma   90.00
#
_symmetry.space_group_name_H-M   'P 1'
#
loop_
_entity.id
_entity.type
_entity.pdbx_description
1 polymer ?
#
loop_
_entity_poly.entity_id
_entity_poly.type
_entity_poly.pdbx_seq_one_letter_code
_entity_poly.pdbx_strand_id
1 'polypeptide(L)'
;MDQKDYLLREIEKIGMIMSAIRQKLFGGGKDNLSITIQQQRVDLKGMLLHNANLDFDRLMDLDAKGSDEYLSELKGFSVQNIELLAETISDIGHKSDSTTLLEKALQLFEICNLRDRTFSIERENNISKIKSTLQHL
;
A
#
# COMPACT_ATOMS: atom_id res chain seq x y z
N MET A 1 -7.98 -7.32 29.96
CA MET A 1 -7.98 -6.95 28.53
C MET A 1 -6.89 -7.78 27.90
N ASP A 2 -7.26 -8.73 27.05
CA ASP A 2 -6.33 -9.75 26.58
C ASP A 2 -5.47 -9.22 25.43
N GLN A 3 -4.26 -9.76 25.27
CA GLN A 3 -3.33 -9.38 24.19
C GLN A 3 -3.97 -9.47 22.80
N LYS A 4 -4.89 -10.43 22.62
CA LYS A 4 -5.68 -10.60 21.40
C LYS A 4 -6.59 -9.40 21.11
N ASP A 5 -7.26 -8.86 22.13
CA ASP A 5 -8.15 -7.70 21.98
C ASP A 5 -7.37 -6.40 21.73
N TYR A 6 -6.13 -6.34 22.23
CA TYR A 6 -5.25 -5.22 21.93
C TYR A 6 -4.81 -5.25 20.45
N LEU A 7 -4.35 -6.41 19.96
CA LEU A 7 -3.90 -6.54 18.58
C LEU A 7 -5.03 -6.29 17.57
N LEU A 8 -6.25 -6.80 17.84
CA LEU A 8 -7.40 -6.58 16.97
C LEU A 8 -7.70 -5.08 16.79
N ARG A 9 -7.65 -4.31 17.89
CA ARG A 9 -7.85 -2.85 17.85
C ARG A 9 -6.78 -2.13 17.04
N GLU A 10 -5.51 -2.55 17.15
CA GLU A 10 -4.45 -1.97 16.33
C GLU A 10 -4.66 -2.27 14.85
N ILE A 11 -5.11 -3.48 14.49
CA ILE A 11 -5.46 -3.83 13.11
C ILE A 11 -6.59 -2.96 12.57
N GLU A 12 -7.68 -2.82 13.33
CA GLU A 12 -8.84 -1.99 12.97
C GLU A 12 -8.44 -0.52 12.79
N LYS A 13 -7.60 0.00 13.69
CA LYS A 13 -7.08 1.37 13.63
C LYS A 13 -6.28 1.61 12.35
N ILE A 14 -5.36 0.72 12.01
CA ILE A 14 -4.59 0.84 10.76
C ILE A 14 -5.51 0.74 9.54
N GLY A 15 -6.49 -0.16 9.54
CA GLY A 15 -7.47 -0.27 8.46
C GLY A 15 -8.27 1.02 8.22
N MET A 16 -8.74 1.67 9.30
CA MET A 16 -9.41 2.98 9.21
C MET A 16 -8.48 4.07 8.66
N ILE A 17 -7.23 4.10 9.12
CA ILE A 17 -6.23 5.08 8.67
C ILE A 17 -5.94 4.91 7.17
N MET A 18 -5.68 3.67 6.73
CA MET A 18 -5.41 3.37 5.32
C MET A 18 -6.58 3.75 4.42
N SER A 19 -7.82 3.46 4.86
CA SER A 19 -9.03 3.84 4.13
C SER A 19 -9.17 5.37 4.02
N ALA A 20 -8.89 6.10 5.10
CA ALA A 20 -8.93 7.56 5.12
C ALA A 20 -7.86 8.18 4.20
N ILE A 21 -6.65 7.62 4.18
CA ILE A 21 -5.58 8.03 3.26
C ILE A 21 -6.06 7.88 1.82
N ARG A 22 -6.55 6.68 1.45
CA ARG A 22 -7.01 6.39 0.09
C ARG A 22 -8.16 7.32 -0.34
N GLN A 23 -9.13 7.57 0.54
CA GLN A 23 -10.23 8.49 0.30
C GLN A 23 -9.74 9.93 0.10
N LYS A 24 -8.76 10.39 0.88
CA LYS A 24 -8.19 11.73 0.71
C LYS A 24 -7.44 11.88 -0.62
N LEU A 25 -6.72 10.83 -1.05
CA LEU A 25 -5.96 10.86 -2.29
C LEU A 25 -6.84 10.78 -3.54
N PHE A 26 -7.95 10.04 -3.49
CA PHE A 26 -8.74 9.71 -4.68
C PHE A 26 -10.22 10.13 -4.64
N GLY A 27 -10.70 10.68 -3.52
CA GLY A 27 -12.09 11.10 -3.34
C GLY A 27 -12.41 12.52 -3.81
N GLY A 28 -11.42 13.29 -4.30
CA GLY A 28 -11.59 14.66 -4.81
C GLY A 28 -11.74 14.73 -6.34
N GLY A 29 -12.48 15.73 -6.84
CA GLY A 29 -12.78 15.95 -8.26
C GLY A 29 -11.56 16.26 -9.15
N LYS A 30 -11.74 16.06 -10.46
CA LYS A 30 -10.73 16.03 -11.52
C LYS A 30 -10.19 17.42 -11.90
N ASP A 31 -9.24 17.98 -11.18
CA ASP A 31 -8.49 19.14 -11.68
C ASP A 31 -6.96 18.93 -11.64
N ASN A 32 -6.31 19.23 -12.76
CA ASN A 32 -4.86 19.14 -13.05
C ASN A 32 -4.12 17.88 -12.58
N LEU A 33 -4.20 16.81 -13.39
CA LEU A 33 -3.66 15.47 -13.11
C LEU A 33 -2.17 15.46 -12.68
N SER A 34 -1.27 16.15 -13.40
CA SER A 34 0.18 16.06 -13.13
C SER A 34 0.62 16.74 -11.84
N ILE A 35 0.04 17.89 -11.48
CA ILE A 35 0.29 18.57 -10.20
C ILE A 35 -0.30 17.74 -9.05
N THR A 36 -1.46 17.14 -9.29
CA THR A 36 -2.16 16.29 -8.32
C THR A 36 -1.40 14.99 -8.01
N ILE A 37 -0.71 14.38 -8.97
CA ILE A 37 0.03 13.12 -8.76
C ILE A 37 1.26 13.30 -7.85
N GLN A 38 2.08 14.32 -8.08
CA GLN A 38 3.24 14.58 -7.22
C GLN A 38 2.79 14.92 -5.79
N GLN A 39 1.73 15.72 -5.68
CA GLN A 39 1.12 16.01 -4.39
C GLN A 39 0.57 14.74 -3.72
N GLN A 40 -0.10 13.84 -4.46
CA GLN A 40 -0.58 12.56 -3.93
C GLN A 40 0.55 11.71 -3.33
N ARG A 41 1.73 11.71 -3.95
CA ARG A 41 2.90 10.97 -3.43
C ARG A 41 3.45 11.59 -2.14
N VAL A 42 3.57 12.92 -2.10
CA VAL A 42 3.98 13.67 -0.90
C VAL A 42 2.98 13.45 0.25
N ASP A 43 1.69 13.55 -0.07
CA ASP A 43 0.59 13.35 0.86
C ASP A 43 0.56 11.92 1.41
N LEU A 44 0.72 10.91 0.54
CA LEU A 44 0.81 9.52 0.94
C LEU A 44 1.95 9.31 1.94
N LYS A 45 3.16 9.77 1.60
CA LYS A 45 4.33 9.65 2.47
C LYS A 45 4.10 10.30 3.83
N GLY A 46 3.62 11.55 3.85
CA GLY A 46 3.36 12.27 5.09
C GLY A 46 2.32 11.57 5.97
N MET A 47 1.23 11.09 5.36
CA MET A 47 0.17 10.42 6.12
C MET A 47 0.56 9.02 6.62
N LEU A 48 1.30 8.25 5.84
CA LEU A 48 1.81 6.94 6.28
C LEU A 48 2.75 7.09 7.48
N LEU A 49 3.66 8.07 7.42
CA LEU A 49 4.59 8.32 8.51
C LEU A 49 3.88 8.79 9.78
N HIS A 50 3.01 9.78 9.66
CA HIS A 50 2.34 10.38 10.83
C HIS A 50 1.24 9.51 11.43
N ASN A 51 0.47 8.80 10.61
CA ASN A 51 -0.72 8.10 11.08
C ASN A 51 -0.48 6.60 11.26
N ALA A 52 0.36 5.99 10.42
CA ALA A 52 0.59 4.54 10.43
C ALA A 52 2.02 4.15 10.89
N ASN A 53 2.86 5.12 11.25
CA ASN A 53 4.27 4.90 11.61
C ASN A 53 5.07 4.14 10.53
N LEU A 54 4.65 4.29 9.27
CA LEU A 54 5.26 3.66 8.11
C LEU A 54 6.04 4.71 7.32
N ASP A 55 7.35 4.54 7.28
CA ASP A 55 8.25 5.36 6.48
C ASP A 55 8.23 4.84 5.04
N PHE A 56 7.56 5.61 4.18
CA PHE A 56 7.36 5.23 2.78
C PHE A 56 8.70 5.13 2.03
N ASP A 57 9.64 6.04 2.26
CA ASP A 57 10.92 6.01 1.55
C ASP A 57 11.72 4.77 1.96
N ARG A 58 11.76 4.49 3.27
CA ARG A 58 12.38 3.26 3.77
C ARG A 58 11.74 2.02 3.16
N LEU A 59 10.41 1.97 3.06
CA LEU A 59 9.72 0.85 2.42
C LEU A 59 10.12 0.70 0.94
N MET A 60 10.25 1.82 0.22
CA MET A 60 10.66 1.84 -1.19
C MET A 60 12.05 1.24 -1.41
N ASP A 61 12.99 1.48 -0.47
CA ASP A 61 14.39 1.05 -0.59
C ASP A 61 14.64 -0.42 -0.22
N LEU A 62 13.70 -1.07 0.46
CA LEU A 62 13.84 -2.47 0.89
C LEU A 62 13.52 -3.44 -0.26
N ASP A 63 14.11 -4.63 -0.23
CA ASP A 63 13.67 -5.73 -1.10
C ASP A 63 12.41 -6.42 -0.53
N ALA A 64 11.94 -7.50 -1.17
CA ALA A 64 10.74 -8.20 -0.72
C ALA A 64 10.86 -8.73 0.72
N LYS A 65 12.02 -9.31 1.06
CA LYS A 65 12.26 -9.86 2.41
C LYS A 65 12.35 -8.74 3.45
N GLY A 66 13.12 -7.69 3.17
CA GLY A 66 13.26 -6.55 4.07
C GLY A 66 11.94 -5.80 4.25
N SER A 67 11.12 -5.71 3.19
CA SER A 67 9.77 -5.12 3.28
C SER A 67 8.86 -5.97 4.16
N ASP A 68 8.90 -7.30 4.03
CA ASP A 68 8.14 -8.23 4.87
C ASP A 68 8.54 -8.14 6.35
N GLU A 69 9.84 -8.11 6.63
CA GLU A 69 10.37 -7.92 7.99
C GLU A 69 9.95 -6.57 8.56
N TYR A 70 10.14 -5.47 7.81
CA TYR A 70 9.77 -4.13 8.23
C TYR A 70 8.27 -4.00 8.55
N LEU A 71 7.40 -4.53 7.70
CA LEU A 71 5.95 -4.50 7.92
C LEU A 71 5.52 -5.37 9.12
N SER A 72 6.27 -6.43 9.45
CA SER A 72 6.00 -7.26 10.63
C SER A 72 6.32 -6.56 11.95
N GLU A 73 7.25 -5.61 11.94
CA GLU A 73 7.58 -4.78 13.12
C GLU A 73 6.50 -3.74 13.41
N LEU A 74 5.71 -3.35 12.41
CA LEU A 74 4.63 -2.38 12.55
C LEU A 74 3.38 -3.03 13.15
N LYS A 75 3.09 -2.68 14.41
CA LYS A 75 1.87 -3.14 15.10
C LYS A 75 0.62 -2.75 14.32
N GLY A 76 -0.28 -3.72 14.11
CA GLY A 76 -1.55 -3.50 13.43
C GLY A 76 -1.51 -3.63 11.90
N PHE A 77 -0.36 -3.88 11.28
CA PHE A 77 -0.31 -4.19 9.85
C PHE A 77 -0.69 -5.64 9.57
N SER A 78 -1.97 -5.86 9.25
CA SER A 78 -2.47 -7.14 8.75
C SER A 78 -2.24 -7.29 7.24
N VAL A 79 -2.48 -8.50 6.71
CA VAL A 79 -2.43 -8.75 5.27
C VAL A 79 -3.38 -7.83 4.50
N GLN A 80 -4.59 -7.60 5.01
CA GLN A 80 -5.57 -6.69 4.40
C GLN A 80 -5.04 -5.25 4.33
N ASN A 81 -4.34 -4.80 5.38
CA ASN A 81 -3.77 -3.45 5.43
C ASN A 81 -2.60 -3.29 4.45
N ILE A 82 -1.79 -4.34 4.27
CA ILE A 82 -0.69 -4.38 3.29
C ILE A 82 -1.27 -4.40 1.86
N GLU A 83 -2.33 -5.16 1.63
CA GLU A 83 -3.01 -5.23 0.34
C GLU A 83 -3.58 -3.86 -0.06
N LEU A 84 -4.26 -3.18 0.87
CA LEU A 84 -4.77 -1.82 0.66
C LEU A 84 -3.65 -0.79 0.39
N LEU A 85 -2.49 -0.96 1.03
CA LEU A 85 -1.29 -0.17 0.74
C LEU A 85 -0.78 -0.44 -0.68
N ALA A 86 -0.68 -1.71 -1.08
CA ALA A 86 -0.25 -2.12 -2.41
C ALA A 86 -1.15 -1.54 -3.51
N GLU A 87 -2.47 -1.61 -3.32
CA GLU A 87 -3.44 -0.96 -4.22
C GLU A 87 -3.20 0.54 -4.33
N THR A 88 -3.03 1.22 -3.19
CA THR A 88 -2.81 2.68 -3.16
C THR A 88 -1.54 3.08 -3.87
N ILE A 89 -0.46 2.33 -3.69
CA ILE A 89 0.81 2.54 -4.40
C ILE A 89 0.63 2.27 -5.91
N SER A 90 -0.06 1.19 -6.28
CA SER A 90 -0.29 0.85 -7.69
C SER A 90 -1.12 1.90 -8.42
N ASP A 91 -2.12 2.50 -7.77
CA ASP A 91 -2.96 3.54 -8.38
C ASP A 91 -2.17 4.81 -8.66
N ILE A 92 -1.28 5.20 -7.75
CA ILE A 92 -0.34 6.32 -8.00
C ILE A 92 0.66 5.91 -9.09
N GLY A 93 1.18 4.68 -9.04
CA GLY A 93 2.11 4.13 -10.04
C GLY A 93 1.54 4.19 -11.45
N HIS A 94 0.32 3.71 -11.66
CA HIS A 94 -0.38 3.75 -12.95
C HIS A 94 -0.67 5.18 -13.42
N LYS A 95 -1.02 6.10 -12.52
CA LYS A 95 -1.30 7.50 -12.90
C LYS A 95 -0.03 8.28 -13.24
N SER A 96 1.09 7.90 -12.64
CA SER A 96 2.40 8.56 -12.79
C SER A 96 3.33 7.88 -13.78
N ASP A 97 2.90 6.78 -14.40
CA ASP A 97 3.73 5.86 -15.19
C ASP A 97 5.03 5.46 -14.47
N SER A 98 4.97 5.30 -13.15
CA SER A 98 6.15 5.00 -12.33
C SER A 98 6.35 3.51 -12.17
N THR A 99 7.31 2.96 -12.90
CA THR A 99 7.76 1.56 -12.77
C THR A 99 8.13 1.21 -11.33
N THR A 100 8.90 2.08 -10.66
CA THR A 100 9.34 1.84 -9.26
C THR A 100 8.19 1.64 -8.28
N LEU A 101 7.09 2.41 -8.42
CA LEU A 101 5.90 2.25 -7.58
C LEU A 101 5.16 0.96 -7.92
N LEU A 102 5.04 0.64 -9.21
CA LEU A 102 4.39 -0.58 -9.68
C LEU A 102 5.14 -1.85 -9.23
N GLU A 103 6.46 -1.86 -9.33
CA GLU A 103 7.32 -2.94 -8.83
C GLU A 103 7.19 -3.11 -7.31
N LYS A 104 7.17 -2.00 -6.56
CA LYS A 104 6.94 -2.08 -5.11
C LYS A 104 5.55 -2.61 -4.78
N ALA A 105 4.50 -2.15 -5.47
CA ALA A 105 3.14 -2.67 -5.27
C ALA A 105 3.07 -4.18 -5.56
N LEU A 106 3.75 -4.64 -6.60
CA LEU A 106 3.85 -6.07 -6.91
C LEU A 106 4.51 -6.86 -5.78
N GLN A 107 5.64 -6.39 -5.25
CA GLN A 107 6.30 -7.01 -4.08
C GLN A 107 5.36 -7.11 -2.87
N LEU A 108 4.56 -6.07 -2.61
CA LEU A 108 3.60 -6.08 -1.50
C LEU A 108 2.47 -7.10 -1.71
N PHE A 109 1.95 -7.23 -2.94
CA PHE A 109 0.96 -8.27 -3.24
C PHE A 109 1.53 -9.68 -3.11
N GLU A 110 2.80 -9.88 -3.47
CA GLU A 110 3.50 -11.16 -3.26
C GLU A 110 3.64 -11.48 -1.77
N ILE A 111 3.98 -10.49 -0.94
CA ILE A 111 3.97 -10.63 0.53
C ILE A 111 2.58 -11.05 1.02
N CYS A 112 1.50 -10.45 0.51
CA CYS A 112 0.15 -10.85 0.87
C CYS A 112 -0.13 -12.32 0.52
N ASN A 113 0.26 -12.78 -0.67
CA ASN A 113 0.10 -14.20 -1.08
C ASN A 113 0.94 -15.17 -0.24
N LEU A 114 2.10 -14.74 0.27
CA LEU A 114 2.93 -15.55 1.16
C LEU A 114 2.35 -15.66 2.56
N ARG A 115 1.83 -14.55 3.10
CA ARG A 115 1.26 -14.47 4.46
C ARG A 115 -0.14 -15.06 4.55
N ASP A 116 -0.95 -14.86 3.52
CA ASP A 116 -2.33 -15.35 3.44
C ASP A 116 -2.47 -16.27 2.22
N ARG A 117 -2.62 -17.57 2.52
CA ARG A 117 -2.81 -18.61 1.50
C ARG A 117 -4.24 -18.63 0.95
N THR A 118 -5.10 -17.70 1.36
CA THR A 118 -6.43 -17.53 0.80
C THR A 118 -6.31 -16.83 -0.56
N PHE A 119 -6.88 -17.47 -1.57
CA PHE A 119 -6.95 -16.91 -2.91
C PHE A 119 -7.83 -15.65 -2.93
N SER A 120 -7.32 -14.57 -3.52
CA SER A 120 -8.04 -13.29 -3.68
C SER A 120 -8.10 -12.93 -5.16
N ILE A 121 -9.31 -12.93 -5.73
CA ILE A 121 -9.53 -12.55 -7.14
C ILE A 121 -9.09 -11.10 -7.39
N GLU A 122 -9.40 -10.19 -6.47
CA GLU A 122 -9.04 -8.78 -6.57
C GLU A 122 -7.52 -8.59 -6.61
N ARG A 123 -6.81 -9.33 -5.75
CA ARG A 123 -5.34 -9.35 -5.73
C ARG A 123 -4.75 -9.80 -7.05
N GLU A 124 -5.22 -10.92 -7.58
CA GLU A 124 -4.72 -11.48 -8.83
C GLU A 124 -5.00 -10.55 -10.02
N ASN A 125 -6.15 -9.86 -10.02
CA ASN A 125 -6.46 -8.84 -11.02
C ASN A 125 -5.49 -7.66 -10.94
N ASN A 126 -5.20 -7.15 -9.73
CA ASN A 126 -4.23 -6.06 -9.53
C ASN A 126 -2.81 -6.48 -9.95
N ILE A 127 -2.36 -7.67 -9.54
CA ILE A 127 -1.07 -8.24 -9.96
C ILE A 127 -0.99 -8.32 -11.49
N SER A 128 -2.03 -8.85 -12.14
CA SER A 128 -2.06 -9.01 -13.59
C SER A 128 -2.02 -7.66 -14.32
N LYS A 129 -2.76 -6.67 -13.82
CA LYS A 129 -2.76 -5.30 -14.35
C LYS A 129 -1.38 -4.65 -14.25
N ILE A 130 -0.72 -4.76 -13.09
CA ILE A 130 0.64 -4.25 -12.87
C ILE A 130 1.62 -4.91 -13.84
N LYS A 131 1.62 -6.25 -13.93
CA LYS A 131 2.50 -7.00 -14.83
C LYS A 131 2.31 -6.60 -16.29
N SER A 132 1.06 -6.43 -16.73
CA SER A 132 0.78 -5.96 -18.09
C SER A 132 1.31 -4.55 -18.32
N THR A 133 1.14 -3.63 -17.38
CA THR A 133 1.70 -2.26 -17.51
C THR A 133 3.23 -2.28 -17.59
N LEU A 134 3.90 -3.05 -16.72
CA LEU A 134 5.37 -3.17 -16.73
C LEU A 134 5.93 -3.83 -18.00
N GLN A 135 5.15 -4.66 -18.70
CA GLN A 135 5.55 -5.23 -19.99
C GLN A 135 5.41 -4.26 -21.17
N HIS A 136 4.69 -3.15 -20.98
CA HIS A 136 4.38 -2.16 -22.02
C HIS A 136 5.03 -0.79 -21.78
N LEU A 137 5.79 -0.62 -20.69
CA LEU A 137 6.62 0.56 -20.39
C LEU A 137 8.06 0.38 -20.93
#